data_AF-A0A7J6V4G1-F1
#
_entry.id   AF-A0A7J6V4G1-F1
#
_cell.length_a   1.000
_cell.length_b   1.000
_cell.length_c   1.000
_cell.angle_alpha   90.00
_cell.angle_beta   90.00
_cell.angle_gamma   90.00
#
_symmetry.space_group_name_H-M   'P 1'
#
loop_
_entity.id
_entity.type
_entity.pdbx_description
1 polymer ?
#
loop_
_entity_poly.entity_id
_entity_poly.type
_entity_poly.pdbx_seq_one_letter_code
_entity_poly.pdbx_strand_id
1 'polypeptide(L)'
;MAKRFVRENVPLSRFGVLVAQLESIVASASQQSPDSILCFDLLSDLISSIDEEPKESILLWQRKCEDALYALLILGALRPVRHLASLAMSRIISKGDPISIYSRASSLQGLLSDGKRSEPLRAAGAAQCLGELYRRFGRRITSGLLETTNIAAKLMKFQEDFVRQEALEMLQNALEGSGGSGASAAYAEAFRLIMRVGVGDKSFIVKIAAARCLKTFASIGGPGLGVSELENSSTYCVKALDDPVSSVRDAFAEALGALLALGMNPDAQVQPRGKSHPVPARKLEGCLQKYLTGPFLRANGVRSKEVRIGLTLSWVFFLQ
;
A
#
# COMPACT_ATOMS: atom_id res chain seq x y z
N MET A 1 -33.48 -32.22 -13.63
CA MET A 1 -33.16 -31.70 -14.98
C MET A 1 -31.85 -30.94 -14.92
N ALA A 2 -30.75 -31.59 -15.31
CA ALA A 2 -29.44 -30.95 -15.40
C ALA A 2 -29.39 -30.10 -16.68
N LYS A 3 -29.28 -28.77 -16.54
CA LYS A 3 -28.95 -27.90 -17.67
C LYS A 3 -27.47 -28.10 -18.00
N ARG A 4 -27.23 -28.98 -18.98
CA ARG A 4 -25.99 -28.99 -19.77
C ARG A 4 -25.93 -27.64 -20.48
N PHE A 5 -25.22 -26.68 -19.88
CA PHE A 5 -24.72 -25.54 -20.64
C PHE A 5 -23.67 -26.10 -21.59
N VAL A 6 -24.11 -26.35 -22.82
CA VAL A 6 -23.23 -26.59 -23.95
C VAL A 6 -22.26 -25.42 -23.99
N ARG A 7 -20.96 -25.72 -23.88
CA ARG A 7 -19.89 -24.79 -24.23
C ARG A 7 -19.98 -24.59 -25.74
N GLU A 8 -20.91 -23.75 -26.17
CA GLU A 8 -20.92 -23.27 -27.54
C GLU A 8 -19.65 -22.45 -27.76
N ASN A 9 -19.03 -22.66 -28.91
CA ASN A 9 -17.80 -22.04 -29.38
C ASN A 9 -17.93 -20.51 -29.39
N VAL A 10 -17.74 -19.87 -28.24
CA VAL A 10 -17.45 -18.44 -28.17
C VAL A 10 -16.07 -18.29 -28.83
N PRO A 11 -15.94 -17.52 -29.92
CA PRO A 11 -14.64 -17.21 -30.48
C PRO A 11 -13.74 -16.70 -29.37
N LEU A 12 -12.55 -17.28 -29.19
CA LEU A 12 -11.60 -16.86 -28.17
C LEU A 12 -11.31 -15.38 -28.39
N SER A 13 -11.86 -14.54 -27.52
CA SER A 13 -11.56 -13.12 -27.53
C SER A 13 -10.08 -12.91 -27.28
N ARG A 14 -9.54 -11.76 -27.71
CA ARG A 14 -8.14 -11.40 -27.46
C ARG A 14 -7.80 -11.56 -25.97
N PHE A 15 -8.69 -11.14 -25.09
CA PHE A 15 -8.56 -11.33 -23.64
C PHE A 15 -8.43 -12.80 -23.25
N GLY A 16 -9.34 -13.67 -23.73
CA GLY A 16 -9.30 -15.11 -23.44
C GLY A 16 -7.99 -15.78 -23.90
N VAL A 17 -7.44 -15.36 -25.04
CA VAL A 17 -6.13 -15.84 -25.53
C VAL A 17 -5.00 -15.43 -24.58
N LEU A 18 -4.97 -14.16 -24.15
CA LEU A 18 -3.94 -13.66 -23.23
C LEU A 18 -3.99 -14.36 -21.86
N VAL A 19 -5.20 -14.65 -21.36
CA VAL A 19 -5.38 -15.44 -20.12
C VAL A 19 -4.84 -16.85 -20.29
N ALA A 20 -5.15 -17.52 -21.40
CA ALA A 20 -4.67 -18.87 -21.67
C ALA A 20 -3.13 -18.92 -21.83
N GLN A 21 -2.53 -17.90 -22.43
CA GLN A 21 -1.07 -17.76 -22.52
C GLN A 21 -0.44 -17.58 -21.13
N LEU A 22 -1.05 -16.75 -20.27
CA LEU A 22 -0.58 -16.58 -18.90
C LEU A 22 -0.68 -17.91 -18.10
N GLU A 23 -1.79 -18.63 -18.23
CA GLU A 23 -1.99 -19.96 -17.64
C GLU A 23 -0.89 -20.94 -18.11
N SER A 24 -0.57 -20.93 -19.40
CA SER A 24 0.49 -21.77 -19.97
C SER A 24 1.86 -21.45 -19.40
N ILE A 25 2.20 -20.16 -19.28
CA ILE A 25 3.48 -19.72 -18.71
C ILE A 25 3.63 -20.21 -17.27
N VAL A 26 2.62 -19.98 -16.42
CA VAL A 26 2.70 -20.38 -15.01
C VAL A 26 2.66 -21.90 -14.83
N ALA A 27 1.97 -22.64 -15.72
CA ALA A 27 1.96 -24.10 -15.70
C ALA A 27 3.32 -24.71 -16.08
N SER A 28 4.07 -24.07 -16.98
CA SER A 28 5.40 -24.50 -17.41
C SER A 28 6.53 -24.15 -16.43
N ALA A 29 6.23 -23.41 -15.35
CA ALA A 29 7.21 -22.85 -14.44
C ALA A 29 8.08 -23.89 -13.70
N SER A 30 7.61 -25.14 -13.59
CA SER A 30 8.39 -26.25 -13.01
C SER A 30 9.53 -26.72 -13.94
N GLN A 31 9.43 -26.43 -15.24
CA GLN A 31 10.40 -26.80 -16.26
C GLN A 31 11.30 -25.62 -16.63
N GLN A 32 10.71 -24.43 -16.77
CA GLN A 32 11.42 -23.21 -17.14
C GLN A 32 10.85 -22.01 -16.38
N SER A 33 11.72 -21.21 -15.75
CA SER A 33 11.29 -19.97 -15.10
C SER A 33 10.62 -19.01 -16.10
N PRO A 34 9.50 -18.35 -15.76
CA PRO A 34 8.85 -17.39 -16.65
C PRO A 34 9.80 -16.29 -17.13
N ASP A 35 9.87 -16.07 -18.44
CA ASP A 35 10.67 -14.99 -19.01
C ASP A 35 10.06 -13.62 -18.65
N SER A 36 10.89 -12.71 -18.14
CA SER A 36 10.41 -11.44 -17.59
C SER A 36 9.92 -10.47 -18.66
N ILE A 37 10.51 -10.49 -19.85
CA ILE A 37 10.11 -9.60 -20.96
C ILE A 37 8.79 -10.10 -21.54
N LEU A 38 8.69 -11.41 -21.80
CA LEU A 38 7.47 -12.04 -22.26
C LEU A 38 6.30 -11.80 -21.29
N CYS A 39 6.53 -11.98 -19.98
CA CYS A 39 5.50 -11.69 -18.98
C CYS A 39 5.11 -10.22 -18.96
N PHE A 40 6.07 -9.30 -19.13
CA PHE A 40 5.80 -7.86 -19.14
C PHE A 40 4.91 -7.47 -20.33
N ASP A 41 5.24 -7.92 -21.53
CA ASP A 41 4.48 -7.63 -22.75
C ASP A 41 3.07 -8.22 -22.66
N LEU A 42 2.99 -9.49 -22.26
CA LEU A 42 1.71 -10.20 -22.07
C LEU A 42 0.81 -9.48 -21.05
N LEU A 43 1.35 -9.09 -19.89
CA LEU A 43 0.55 -8.42 -18.86
C LEU A 43 0.12 -7.01 -19.29
N SER A 44 0.94 -6.31 -20.07
CA SER A 44 0.60 -4.99 -20.63
C SER A 44 -0.56 -5.10 -21.63
N ASP A 45 -0.52 -6.11 -22.50
CA ASP A 45 -1.63 -6.44 -23.41
C ASP A 45 -2.87 -6.91 -22.65
N LEU A 46 -2.70 -7.73 -21.62
CA LEU A 46 -3.79 -8.21 -20.77
C LEU A 46 -4.53 -7.04 -20.12
N ILE A 47 -3.79 -6.12 -19.50
CA ILE A 47 -4.33 -4.92 -18.87
C ILE A 47 -5.14 -4.08 -19.87
N SER A 48 -4.62 -3.88 -21.07
CA SER A 48 -5.30 -3.09 -22.11
C SER A 48 -6.57 -3.80 -22.60
N SER A 49 -6.49 -5.12 -22.82
CA SER A 49 -7.64 -5.91 -23.26
C SER A 49 -8.75 -5.99 -22.21
N ILE A 50 -8.43 -5.97 -20.91
CA ILE A 50 -9.44 -5.96 -19.84
C ILE A 50 -10.38 -4.78 -20.02
N ASP A 51 -9.92 -3.59 -20.41
CA ASP A 51 -10.76 -2.39 -20.51
C ASP A 51 -11.70 -2.43 -21.73
N GLU A 52 -11.31 -3.10 -22.80
CA GLU A 52 -12.07 -3.23 -24.05
C GLU A 52 -13.08 -4.39 -24.03
N GLU A 53 -12.82 -5.42 -23.22
CA GLU A 53 -13.57 -6.68 -23.26
C GLU A 53 -15.01 -6.56 -22.70
N PRO A 54 -16.04 -7.18 -23.31
CA PRO A 54 -17.39 -7.20 -22.74
C PRO A 54 -17.42 -7.82 -21.34
N LYS A 55 -18.29 -7.30 -20.46
CA LYS A 55 -18.38 -7.75 -19.06
C LYS A 55 -18.70 -9.24 -18.95
N GLU A 56 -19.53 -9.77 -19.83
CA GLU A 56 -19.92 -11.18 -19.89
C GLU A 56 -18.69 -12.09 -20.14
N SER A 57 -17.78 -11.64 -21.01
CA SER A 57 -16.54 -12.34 -21.29
C SER A 57 -15.54 -12.23 -20.13
N ILE A 58 -15.44 -11.05 -19.49
CA ILE A 58 -14.65 -10.89 -18.27
C ILE A 58 -15.12 -11.88 -17.19
N LEU A 59 -16.43 -11.99 -16.95
CA LEU A 59 -17.00 -12.92 -15.97
C LEU A 59 -16.66 -14.38 -16.27
N LEU A 60 -16.63 -14.77 -17.55
CA LEU A 60 -16.28 -16.12 -17.98
C LEU A 60 -14.82 -16.49 -17.68
N TRP A 61 -13.90 -15.54 -17.89
CA TRP A 61 -12.46 -15.76 -17.78
C TRP A 61 -11.85 -15.31 -16.45
N GLN A 62 -12.61 -14.60 -15.62
CA GLN A 62 -12.13 -13.96 -14.40
C GLN A 62 -11.38 -14.91 -13.49
N ARG A 63 -11.99 -16.05 -13.14
CA ARG A 63 -11.40 -16.96 -12.17
C ARG A 63 -10.05 -17.49 -12.63
N LYS A 64 -9.95 -17.87 -13.91
CA LYS A 64 -8.71 -18.36 -14.52
C LYS A 64 -7.62 -17.30 -14.54
N CYS A 65 -7.97 -16.09 -14.95
CA CYS A 65 -7.03 -14.98 -14.98
C CYS A 65 -6.51 -14.64 -13.58
N GLU A 66 -7.40 -14.54 -12.58
CA GLU A 66 -6.97 -14.30 -11.20
C GLU A 66 -6.06 -15.43 -10.67
N ASP A 67 -6.38 -16.69 -10.96
CA ASP A 67 -5.58 -17.83 -10.51
C ASP A 67 -4.20 -17.85 -11.20
N ALA A 68 -4.13 -17.51 -12.48
CA ALA A 68 -2.87 -17.42 -13.23
C ALA A 68 -1.99 -16.24 -12.74
N LEU A 69 -2.60 -15.06 -12.50
CA LEU A 69 -1.92 -13.91 -11.90
C LEU A 69 -1.39 -14.24 -10.51
N TYR A 70 -2.19 -14.91 -9.67
CA TYR A 70 -1.78 -15.34 -8.34
C TYR A 70 -0.62 -16.34 -8.40
N ALA A 71 -0.66 -17.32 -9.32
CA ALA A 71 0.42 -18.27 -9.52
C ALA A 71 1.72 -17.55 -9.96
N LEU A 72 1.64 -16.56 -10.85
CA LEU A 72 2.80 -15.78 -11.29
C LEU A 72 3.47 -15.04 -10.10
N LEU A 73 2.67 -14.50 -9.18
CA LEU A 73 3.20 -13.87 -7.96
C LEU A 73 3.90 -14.89 -7.04
N ILE A 74 3.36 -16.11 -6.93
CA ILE A 74 3.97 -17.19 -6.12
C ILE A 74 5.34 -17.61 -6.68
N LEU A 75 5.51 -17.55 -8.00
CA LEU A 75 6.77 -17.86 -8.68
C LEU A 75 7.86 -16.80 -8.42
N GLY A 76 7.55 -15.69 -7.74
CA GLY A 76 8.54 -14.69 -7.36
C GLY A 76 8.90 -13.74 -8.50
N ALA A 77 7.91 -13.28 -9.26
CA ALA A 77 8.13 -12.34 -10.37
C ALA A 77 8.85 -11.05 -9.95
N LEU A 78 9.72 -10.56 -10.84
CA LEU A 78 10.47 -9.31 -10.65
C LEU A 78 9.55 -8.08 -10.67
N ARG A 79 10.03 -6.96 -10.11
CA ARG A 79 9.23 -5.78 -9.80
C ARG A 79 8.32 -5.27 -10.93
N PRO A 80 8.77 -5.13 -12.19
CA PRO A 80 7.89 -4.68 -13.28
C PRO A 80 6.74 -5.66 -13.54
N VAL A 81 7.03 -6.96 -13.55
CA VAL A 81 6.05 -8.03 -13.80
C VAL A 81 5.06 -8.14 -12.65
N ARG A 82 5.52 -8.18 -11.39
CA ARG A 82 4.60 -8.23 -10.23
C ARG A 82 3.72 -6.98 -10.11
N HIS A 83 4.21 -5.82 -10.54
CA HIS A 83 3.43 -4.58 -10.57
C HIS A 83 2.28 -4.70 -11.58
N LEU A 84 2.57 -5.09 -12.82
CA LEU A 84 1.53 -5.30 -13.83
C LEU A 84 0.56 -6.41 -13.43
N ALA A 85 1.03 -7.50 -12.83
CA ALA A 85 0.16 -8.57 -12.36
C ALA A 85 -0.82 -8.08 -11.26
N SER A 86 -0.33 -7.24 -10.35
CA SER A 86 -1.16 -6.62 -9.30
C SER A 86 -2.22 -5.69 -9.89
N LEU A 87 -1.85 -4.88 -10.89
CA LEU A 87 -2.78 -4.00 -11.61
C LEU A 87 -3.83 -4.80 -12.38
N ALA A 88 -3.42 -5.85 -13.10
CA ALA A 88 -4.33 -6.74 -13.82
C ALA A 88 -5.33 -7.40 -12.86
N MET A 89 -4.88 -7.87 -11.70
CA MET A 89 -5.73 -8.44 -10.64
C MET A 89 -6.79 -7.43 -10.17
N SER A 90 -6.38 -6.19 -9.92
CA SER A 90 -7.27 -5.11 -9.50
C SER A 90 -8.30 -4.74 -10.59
N ARG A 91 -7.86 -4.65 -11.86
CA ARG A 91 -8.75 -4.33 -12.99
C ARG A 91 -9.76 -5.42 -13.27
N ILE A 92 -9.34 -6.69 -13.28
CA ILE A 92 -10.27 -7.77 -13.59
C ILE A 92 -11.35 -7.94 -12.52
N ILE A 93 -11.00 -7.82 -11.24
CA ILE A 93 -11.98 -7.85 -10.14
C ILE A 93 -12.94 -6.66 -10.22
N SER A 94 -12.46 -5.50 -10.67
CA SER A 94 -13.30 -4.29 -10.78
C SER A 94 -14.33 -4.40 -11.90
N LYS A 95 -13.94 -5.01 -13.03
CA LYS A 95 -14.82 -5.14 -14.19
C LYS A 95 -15.73 -6.37 -14.13
N GLY A 96 -15.24 -7.44 -13.51
CA GLY A 96 -15.94 -8.72 -13.36
C GLY A 96 -16.88 -8.78 -12.16
N ASP A 97 -16.90 -9.92 -11.50
CA ASP A 97 -17.61 -10.17 -10.25
C ASP A 97 -16.82 -9.54 -9.09
N PRO A 98 -17.37 -8.48 -8.48
CA PRO A 98 -16.72 -7.79 -7.38
C PRO A 98 -16.68 -8.62 -6.09
N ILE A 99 -17.40 -9.74 -5.96
CA ILE A 99 -17.39 -10.60 -4.76
C ILE A 99 -16.05 -11.35 -4.62
N SER A 100 -15.39 -11.64 -5.74
CA SER A 100 -14.08 -12.31 -5.80
C SER A 100 -13.01 -11.69 -4.87
N ILE A 101 -13.07 -10.37 -4.64
CA ILE A 101 -12.14 -9.61 -3.79
C ILE A 101 -11.94 -10.24 -2.41
N TYR A 102 -13.01 -10.74 -1.78
CA TYR A 102 -12.93 -11.31 -0.44
C TYR A 102 -12.06 -12.56 -0.42
N SER A 103 -12.28 -13.45 -1.40
CA SER A 103 -11.51 -14.69 -1.53
C SER A 103 -10.05 -14.42 -1.91
N ARG A 104 -9.80 -13.46 -2.80
CA ARG A 104 -8.45 -13.15 -3.28
C ARG A 104 -7.61 -12.46 -2.21
N ALA A 105 -8.18 -11.49 -1.50
CA ALA A 105 -7.51 -10.84 -0.37
C ALA A 105 -7.18 -11.86 0.73
N SER A 106 -8.12 -12.74 1.08
CA SER A 106 -7.90 -13.79 2.08
C SER A 106 -6.80 -14.78 1.65
N SER A 107 -6.74 -15.16 0.38
CA SER A 107 -5.70 -16.05 -0.15
C SER A 107 -4.31 -15.43 -0.05
N LEU A 108 -4.17 -14.15 -0.43
CA LEU A 108 -2.91 -13.40 -0.31
C LEU A 108 -2.49 -13.21 1.15
N GLN A 109 -3.43 -12.93 2.04
CA GLN A 109 -3.16 -12.84 3.48
C GLN A 109 -2.65 -14.19 4.01
N GLY A 110 -3.33 -15.29 3.69
CA GLY A 110 -2.91 -16.63 4.08
C GLY A 110 -1.50 -16.98 3.59
N LEU A 111 -1.16 -16.62 2.34
CA LEU A 111 0.19 -16.80 1.79
C LEU A 111 1.25 -16.01 2.57
N LEU A 112 0.92 -14.79 3.02
CA LEU A 112 1.83 -13.91 3.73
C LEU A 112 1.92 -14.19 5.24
N SER A 113 0.95 -14.88 5.83
CA SER A 113 0.90 -15.13 7.28
C SER A 113 2.10 -15.96 7.79
N ASP A 114 2.78 -16.74 6.94
CA ASP A 114 3.98 -17.52 7.28
C ASP A 114 5.28 -16.67 7.33
N GLY A 115 5.22 -15.40 6.92
CA GLY A 115 6.26 -14.38 7.10
C GLY A 115 7.69 -14.88 6.85
N LYS A 116 8.37 -15.37 7.89
CA LYS A 116 9.77 -15.81 7.88
C LYS A 116 10.10 -17.00 6.98
N ARG A 117 9.12 -17.82 6.59
CA ARG A 117 9.35 -18.99 5.71
C ARG A 117 9.09 -18.69 4.24
N SER A 118 8.60 -17.49 3.91
CA SER A 118 8.30 -17.13 2.53
C SER A 118 9.54 -16.63 1.82
N GLU A 119 9.74 -17.08 0.58
CA GLU A 119 10.79 -16.56 -0.30
C GLU A 119 10.62 -15.03 -0.49
N PRO A 120 11.69 -14.21 -0.41
CA PRO A 120 11.60 -12.75 -0.45
C PRO A 120 10.81 -12.19 -1.64
N LEU A 121 11.05 -12.69 -2.85
CA LEU A 121 10.35 -12.23 -4.05
C LEU A 121 8.87 -12.60 -4.06
N ARG A 122 8.53 -13.78 -3.54
CA ARG A 122 7.14 -14.23 -3.36
C ARG A 122 6.41 -13.36 -2.36
N ALA A 123 7.04 -13.09 -1.21
CA ALA A 123 6.49 -12.20 -0.20
C ALA A 123 6.25 -10.78 -0.74
N ALA A 124 7.23 -10.22 -1.46
CA ALA A 124 7.10 -8.91 -2.10
C ALA A 124 5.96 -8.86 -3.13
N GLY A 125 5.86 -9.88 -4.01
CA GLY A 125 4.77 -9.97 -4.98
C GLY A 125 3.39 -10.04 -4.35
N ALA A 126 3.23 -10.89 -3.34
CA ALA A 126 1.96 -11.03 -2.64
C ALA A 126 1.57 -9.78 -1.84
N ALA A 127 2.54 -9.13 -1.17
CA ALA A 127 2.32 -7.88 -0.44
C ALA A 127 1.91 -6.74 -1.39
N GLN A 128 2.59 -6.61 -2.52
CA GLN A 128 2.26 -5.60 -3.54
C GLN A 128 0.83 -5.80 -4.08
N CYS A 129 0.47 -7.03 -4.42
CA CYS A 129 -0.87 -7.33 -4.93
C CYS A 129 -1.94 -7.08 -3.86
N LEU A 130 -1.71 -7.48 -2.61
CA LEU A 130 -2.64 -7.22 -1.51
C LEU A 130 -2.81 -5.72 -1.28
N GLY A 131 -1.72 -4.94 -1.34
CA GLY A 131 -1.75 -3.50 -1.27
C GLY A 131 -2.58 -2.87 -2.38
N GLU A 132 -2.37 -3.28 -3.64
CA GLU A 132 -3.15 -2.78 -4.78
C GLU A 132 -4.65 -3.11 -4.66
N LEU A 133 -5.00 -4.31 -4.18
CA LEU A 133 -6.39 -4.68 -3.88
C LEU A 133 -6.99 -3.80 -2.78
N TYR A 134 -6.22 -3.51 -1.73
CA TYR A 134 -6.64 -2.60 -0.68
C TYR A 134 -6.86 -1.17 -1.19
N ARG A 135 -5.95 -0.65 -2.02
CA ARG A 135 -6.09 0.69 -2.61
C ARG A 135 -7.41 0.85 -3.35
N ARG A 136 -7.75 -0.16 -4.17
CA ARG A 136 -8.96 -0.17 -5.03
C ARG A 136 -10.24 -0.49 -4.26
N PHE A 137 -10.19 -1.45 -3.32
CA PHE A 137 -11.38 -2.05 -2.72
C PHE A 137 -11.41 -1.97 -1.19
N GLY A 138 -10.52 -1.23 -0.55
CA GLY A 138 -10.29 -1.27 0.90
C GLY A 138 -11.54 -1.09 1.75
N ARG A 139 -12.45 -0.18 1.35
CA ARG A 139 -13.76 0.02 2.00
C ARG A 139 -14.63 -1.26 2.10
N ARG A 140 -14.41 -2.25 1.23
CA ARG A 140 -15.15 -3.52 1.20
C ARG A 140 -14.47 -4.61 2.04
N ILE A 141 -13.16 -4.52 2.26
CA ILE A 141 -12.34 -5.53 2.93
C ILE A 141 -11.69 -5.00 4.23
N THR A 142 -12.33 -4.03 4.87
CA THR A 142 -11.84 -3.43 6.12
C THR A 142 -11.74 -4.44 7.27
N SER A 143 -12.51 -5.53 7.23
CA SER A 143 -12.45 -6.62 8.22
C SER A 143 -11.07 -7.31 8.27
N GLY A 144 -10.35 -7.34 7.14
CA GLY A 144 -9.00 -7.91 7.05
C GLY A 144 -7.87 -6.94 7.41
N LEU A 145 -8.17 -5.68 7.73
CA LEU A 145 -7.13 -4.64 7.90
C LEU A 145 -6.18 -4.94 9.07
N LEU A 146 -6.70 -5.48 10.17
CA LEU A 146 -5.88 -5.86 11.32
C LEU A 146 -4.89 -6.97 10.96
N GLU A 147 -5.35 -8.02 10.26
CA GLU A 147 -4.47 -9.10 9.82
C GLU A 147 -3.41 -8.58 8.83
N THR A 148 -3.79 -7.70 7.92
CA THR A 148 -2.85 -7.05 6.99
C THR A 148 -1.77 -6.24 7.73
N THR A 149 -2.15 -5.58 8.82
CA THR A 149 -1.20 -4.84 9.67
C THR A 149 -0.24 -5.80 10.39
N ASN A 150 -0.75 -6.91 10.91
CA ASN A 150 0.07 -7.96 11.53
C ASN A 150 1.03 -8.60 10.52
N ILE A 151 0.58 -8.82 9.29
CA ILE A 151 1.41 -9.29 8.18
C ILE A 151 2.53 -8.30 7.88
N ALA A 152 2.23 -7.00 7.78
CA ALA A 152 3.26 -5.97 7.58
C ALA A 152 4.33 -6.03 8.68
N ALA A 153 3.92 -6.20 9.95
CA ALA A 153 4.86 -6.36 11.07
C ALA A 153 5.75 -7.61 10.98
N LYS A 154 5.27 -8.70 10.34
CA LYS A 154 6.09 -9.89 10.05
C LYS A 154 7.08 -9.62 8.92
N LEU A 155 6.62 -9.01 7.82
CA LEU A 155 7.44 -8.69 6.65
C LEU A 155 8.56 -7.68 6.98
N MET A 156 8.31 -6.76 7.91
CA MET A 156 9.34 -5.84 8.44
C MET A 156 10.52 -6.53 9.14
N LYS A 157 10.48 -7.86 9.34
CA LYS A 157 11.58 -8.64 9.92
C LYS A 157 12.51 -9.29 8.87
N PHE A 158 12.23 -9.14 7.57
CA PHE A 158 13.10 -9.61 6.49
C PHE A 158 14.42 -8.85 6.47
N GLN A 159 15.49 -9.48 5.98
CA GLN A 159 16.79 -8.83 5.78
C GLN A 159 16.80 -7.94 4.54
N GLU A 160 16.02 -8.35 3.53
CA GLU A 160 15.81 -7.70 2.27
C GLU A 160 15.00 -6.42 2.46
N ASP A 161 15.63 -5.28 2.21
CA ASP A 161 14.99 -3.99 2.36
C ASP A 161 13.82 -3.78 1.39
N PHE A 162 13.87 -4.36 0.19
CA PHE A 162 12.75 -4.32 -0.74
C PHE A 162 11.50 -5.04 -0.20
N VAL A 163 11.64 -6.09 0.63
CA VAL A 163 10.49 -6.76 1.26
C VAL A 163 9.90 -5.87 2.35
N ARG A 164 10.76 -5.23 3.16
CA ARG A 164 10.34 -4.25 4.17
C ARG A 164 9.68 -3.02 3.54
N GLN A 165 10.17 -2.57 2.39
CA GLN A 165 9.53 -1.51 1.60
C GLN A 165 8.12 -1.93 1.16
N GLU A 166 7.97 -3.09 0.52
CA GLU A 166 6.66 -3.57 0.03
C GLU A 166 5.68 -3.81 1.20
N ALA A 167 6.17 -4.15 2.39
CA ALA A 167 5.35 -4.24 3.61
C ALA A 167 4.71 -2.90 3.99
N LEU A 168 5.49 -1.82 3.96
CA LEU A 168 5.00 -0.48 4.26
C LEU A 168 4.17 0.10 3.11
N GLU A 169 4.51 -0.17 1.85
CA GLU A 169 3.67 0.23 0.70
C GLU A 169 2.32 -0.50 0.70
N MET A 170 2.30 -1.80 1.05
CA MET A 170 1.06 -2.55 1.29
C MET A 170 0.23 -1.90 2.40
N LEU A 171 0.85 -1.58 3.53
CA LEU A 171 0.18 -0.93 4.66
C LEU A 171 -0.35 0.46 4.28
N GLN A 172 0.43 1.26 3.56
CA GLN A 172 0.02 2.58 3.06
C GLN A 172 -1.29 2.46 2.26
N ASN A 173 -1.33 1.55 1.30
CA ASN A 173 -2.50 1.34 0.45
C ASN A 173 -3.71 0.81 1.23
N ALA A 174 -3.47 -0.06 2.21
CA ALA A 174 -4.49 -0.56 3.12
C ALA A 174 -5.12 0.54 3.97
N LEU A 175 -4.32 1.48 4.47
CA LEU A 175 -4.79 2.64 5.21
C LEU A 175 -5.60 3.58 4.31
N GLU A 176 -5.05 3.95 3.16
CA GLU A 176 -5.68 4.84 2.17
C GLU A 176 -7.03 4.29 1.71
N GLY A 177 -7.04 3.07 1.19
CA GLY A 177 -8.25 2.45 0.65
C GLY A 177 -9.32 2.16 1.71
N SER A 178 -8.93 2.04 2.98
CA SER A 178 -9.88 1.86 4.10
C SER A 178 -10.43 3.19 4.64
N GLY A 179 -9.83 4.34 4.33
CA GLY A 179 -10.37 5.68 4.62
C GLY A 179 -10.79 5.91 6.08
N GLY A 180 -10.06 5.36 7.05
CA GLY A 180 -10.35 5.51 8.48
C GLY A 180 -11.49 4.63 9.05
N SER A 181 -12.21 3.86 8.23
CA SER A 181 -13.38 3.09 8.67
C SER A 181 -13.06 1.69 9.21
N GLY A 182 -11.78 1.32 9.31
CA GLY A 182 -11.33 0.04 9.86
C GLY A 182 -11.44 -0.08 11.39
N ALA A 183 -11.06 -1.23 11.91
CA ALA A 183 -11.02 -1.48 13.35
C ALA A 183 -9.92 -0.63 14.03
N SER A 184 -10.23 -0.04 15.21
CA SER A 184 -9.26 0.77 15.96
C SER A 184 -7.94 0.07 16.26
N ALA A 185 -7.96 -1.25 16.51
CA ALA A 185 -6.74 -2.02 16.76
C ALA A 185 -5.80 -2.02 15.54
N ALA A 186 -6.34 -2.04 14.32
CA ALA A 186 -5.54 -2.04 13.11
C ALA A 186 -4.76 -0.72 12.95
N TYR A 187 -5.42 0.42 13.17
CA TYR A 187 -4.77 1.73 13.09
C TYR A 187 -3.75 1.94 14.21
N ALA A 188 -4.07 1.55 15.44
CA ALA A 188 -3.14 1.65 16.56
C ALA A 188 -1.85 0.84 16.31
N GLU A 189 -2.00 -0.40 15.83
CA GLU A 189 -0.88 -1.28 15.53
C GLU A 189 -0.08 -0.80 14.31
N ALA A 190 -0.75 -0.29 13.27
CA ALA A 190 -0.12 0.27 12.08
C ALA A 190 0.75 1.49 12.44
N PHE A 191 0.18 2.43 13.21
CA PHE A 191 0.92 3.60 13.67
C PHE A 191 2.12 3.20 14.53
N ARG A 192 1.94 2.23 15.44
CA ARG A 192 3.02 1.70 16.28
C ARG A 192 4.13 1.07 15.43
N LEU A 193 3.80 0.30 14.40
CA LEU A 193 4.77 -0.31 13.49
C LEU A 193 5.58 0.76 12.74
N ILE A 194 4.89 1.75 12.18
CA ILE A 194 5.53 2.86 11.44
C ILE A 194 6.50 3.61 12.34
N MET A 195 6.04 4.07 13.51
CA MET A 195 6.84 4.91 14.40
C MET A 195 7.96 4.17 15.15
N ARG A 196 7.78 2.89 15.49
CA ARG A 196 8.80 2.13 16.23
C ARG A 196 9.80 1.40 15.35
N VAL A 197 9.42 1.05 14.13
CA VAL A 197 10.25 0.23 13.24
C VAL A 197 10.52 0.95 11.92
N GLY A 198 9.48 1.38 11.21
CA GLY A 198 9.63 1.91 9.84
C GLY A 198 10.50 3.16 9.75
N VAL A 199 10.20 4.18 10.56
CA VAL A 199 10.92 5.46 10.48
C VAL A 199 12.41 5.33 10.83
N GLY A 200 12.76 4.37 11.70
CA GLY A 200 14.14 4.10 12.13
C GLY A 200 14.90 3.07 11.30
N ASP A 201 14.36 2.61 10.17
CA ASP A 201 15.04 1.61 9.33
C ASP A 201 16.36 2.16 8.77
N LYS A 202 17.33 1.27 8.57
CA LYS A 202 18.63 1.62 8.00
C LYS A 202 18.55 1.95 6.51
N SER A 203 17.62 1.32 5.79
CA SER A 203 17.45 1.52 4.36
C SER A 203 16.60 2.76 4.07
N PHE A 204 17.10 3.62 3.18
CA PHE A 204 16.41 4.87 2.85
C PHE A 204 15.08 4.63 2.14
N ILE A 205 14.94 3.57 1.34
CA ILE A 205 13.67 3.21 0.67
C ILE A 205 12.57 2.84 1.68
N VAL A 206 12.94 2.19 2.79
CA VAL A 206 12.01 1.82 3.87
C VAL A 206 11.60 3.06 4.66
N LYS A 207 12.56 3.96 4.96
CA LYS A 207 12.26 5.25 5.60
C LYS A 207 11.30 6.11 4.78
N ILE A 208 11.48 6.17 3.46
CA ILE A 208 10.56 6.88 2.54
C ILE A 208 9.16 6.26 2.60
N ALA A 209 9.05 4.93 2.57
CA ALA A 209 7.77 4.25 2.68
C ALA A 209 7.09 4.53 4.04
N ALA A 210 7.86 4.58 5.14
CA ALA A 210 7.34 4.93 6.47
C ALA A 210 6.81 6.37 6.54
N ALA A 211 7.56 7.33 5.98
CA ALA A 211 7.13 8.73 5.90
C ALA A 211 5.82 8.87 5.08
N ARG A 212 5.72 8.13 3.96
CA ARG A 212 4.51 8.07 3.14
C ARG A 212 3.33 7.45 3.91
N CYS A 213 3.54 6.43 4.74
CA CYS A 213 2.50 5.93 5.63
C CYS A 213 2.03 6.99 6.64
N LEU A 214 2.94 7.80 7.21
CA LEU A 214 2.56 8.90 8.12
C LEU A 214 1.72 9.96 7.39
N LYS A 215 2.14 10.36 6.19
CA LYS A 215 1.37 11.27 5.32
C LYS A 215 -0.04 10.70 5.07
N THR A 216 -0.14 9.44 4.63
CA THR A 216 -1.43 8.78 4.40
C THR A 216 -2.26 8.73 5.67
N PHE A 217 -1.67 8.43 6.84
CA PHE A 217 -2.36 8.48 8.13
C PHE A 217 -3.01 9.83 8.37
N ALA A 218 -2.27 10.92 8.14
CA ALA A 218 -2.79 12.28 8.28
C ALA A 218 -3.91 12.55 7.26
N SER A 219 -3.73 12.17 5.99
CA SER A 219 -4.70 12.39 4.92
C SER A 219 -6.03 11.65 5.09
N ILE A 220 -6.03 10.49 5.76
CA ILE A 220 -7.28 9.76 6.09
C ILE A 220 -7.92 10.22 7.42
N GLY A 221 -7.48 11.34 7.98
CA GLY A 221 -8.02 11.93 9.20
C GLY A 221 -7.41 11.40 10.50
N GLY A 222 -6.27 10.71 10.43
CA GLY A 222 -5.53 10.23 11.62
C GLY A 222 -6.33 9.34 12.56
N PRO A 223 -6.97 8.25 12.08
CA PRO A 223 -7.79 7.37 12.90
C PRO A 223 -7.02 6.86 14.12
N GLY A 224 -7.43 7.33 15.30
CA GLY A 224 -6.84 6.93 16.57
C GLY A 224 -5.57 7.69 16.98
N LEU A 225 -5.14 8.69 16.21
CA LEU A 225 -4.08 9.61 16.61
C LEU A 225 -4.64 10.66 17.58
N GLY A 226 -3.98 10.83 18.72
CA GLY A 226 -4.21 11.93 19.63
C GLY A 226 -3.14 13.01 19.48
N VAL A 227 -3.21 14.01 20.38
CA VAL A 227 -2.23 15.11 20.45
C VAL A 227 -0.81 14.58 20.59
N SER A 228 -0.59 13.61 21.49
CA SER A 228 0.74 13.02 21.73
C SER A 228 1.29 12.34 20.47
N GLU A 229 0.47 11.55 19.76
CA GLU A 229 0.89 10.88 18.52
C GLU A 229 1.26 11.89 17.43
N LEU A 230 0.48 12.96 17.28
CA LEU A 230 0.75 14.04 16.32
C LEU A 230 2.04 14.80 16.68
N GLU A 231 2.26 15.11 17.95
CA GLU A 231 3.48 15.78 18.42
C GLU A 231 4.74 14.91 18.25
N ASN A 232 4.65 13.63 18.61
CA ASN A 232 5.76 12.68 18.45
C ASN A 232 6.13 12.50 16.98
N SER A 233 5.12 12.38 16.11
CA SER A 233 5.32 12.26 14.66
C SER A 233 5.93 13.54 14.08
N SER A 234 5.42 14.71 14.45
CA SER A 234 5.93 16.00 13.98
C SER A 234 7.37 16.25 14.43
N THR A 235 7.68 15.95 15.69
CA THR A 235 9.04 16.03 16.25
C THR A 235 10.00 15.13 15.46
N TYR A 236 9.57 13.90 15.15
CA TYR A 236 10.38 12.99 14.35
C TYR A 236 10.60 13.52 12.93
N CYS A 237 9.56 14.01 12.26
CA CYS A 237 9.69 14.51 10.89
C CYS A 237 10.65 15.70 10.83
N VAL A 238 10.60 16.63 11.79
CA VAL A 238 11.57 17.75 11.89
C VAL A 238 13.00 17.24 12.02
N LYS A 239 13.24 16.22 12.87
CA LYS A 239 14.56 15.58 12.99
C LYS A 239 15.01 14.93 11.68
N ALA A 240 14.10 14.32 10.94
CA ALA A 240 14.41 13.64 9.68
C ALA A 240 14.78 14.61 8.54
N LEU A 241 14.55 15.92 8.70
CA LEU A 241 15.02 16.95 7.75
C LEU A 241 16.55 17.13 7.76
N ASP A 242 17.25 16.53 8.72
CA ASP A 242 18.71 16.43 8.75
C ASP A 242 19.25 15.12 8.12
N ASP A 243 18.39 14.26 7.56
CA ASP A 243 18.82 12.99 6.96
C ASP A 243 19.78 13.24 5.78
N PRO A 244 20.87 12.46 5.63
CA PRO A 244 21.82 12.64 4.52
C PRO A 244 21.18 12.44 3.13
N VAL A 245 20.09 11.66 3.03
CA VAL A 245 19.44 11.34 1.75
C VAL A 245 18.32 12.34 1.46
N SER A 246 18.43 13.07 0.34
CA SER A 246 17.45 14.11 -0.05
C SER A 246 16.03 13.57 -0.12
N SER A 247 15.81 12.43 -0.77
CA SER A 247 14.48 11.85 -0.92
C SER A 247 13.85 11.40 0.40
N VAL A 248 14.66 11.12 1.43
CA VAL A 248 14.16 10.88 2.79
C VAL A 248 13.69 12.18 3.41
N ARG A 249 14.49 13.26 3.31
CA ARG A 249 14.09 14.59 3.79
C ARG A 249 12.79 15.05 3.13
N ASP A 250 12.68 14.90 1.80
CA ASP A 250 11.51 15.31 1.04
C ASP A 250 10.26 14.56 1.54
N ALA A 251 10.34 13.23 1.64
CA ALA A 251 9.21 12.40 2.10
C ALA A 251 8.75 12.76 3.52
N PHE A 252 9.68 13.01 4.46
CA PHE A 252 9.33 13.44 5.81
C PHE A 252 8.86 14.89 5.88
N ALA A 253 9.31 15.75 4.98
CA ALA A 253 8.78 17.10 4.86
C ALA A 253 7.31 17.09 4.42
N GLU A 254 6.93 16.24 3.46
CA GLU A 254 5.52 16.07 3.06
C GLU A 254 4.68 15.54 4.23
N ALA A 255 5.20 14.54 4.95
CA ALA A 255 4.53 13.97 6.11
C ALA A 255 4.32 15.00 7.22
N LEU A 256 5.33 15.84 7.49
CA LEU A 256 5.23 16.92 8.47
C LEU A 256 4.12 17.91 8.10
N GLY A 257 4.07 18.35 6.84
CA GLY A 257 3.03 19.26 6.37
C GLY A 257 1.63 18.70 6.59
N ALA A 258 1.40 17.45 6.16
CA ALA A 258 0.12 16.77 6.32
C ALA A 258 -0.28 16.56 7.80
N LEU A 259 0.67 16.18 8.67
CA LEU A 259 0.42 16.00 10.11
C LEU A 259 0.04 17.30 10.80
N LEU A 260 0.68 18.41 10.45
CA LEU A 260 0.36 19.73 10.99
C LEU A 260 -1.00 20.24 10.49
N ALA A 261 -1.32 19.99 9.21
CA ALA A 261 -2.63 20.31 8.66
C ALA A 261 -3.75 19.58 9.42
N LEU A 262 -3.59 18.27 9.66
CA LEU A 262 -4.51 17.49 10.48
C LEU A 262 -4.57 17.99 11.93
N GLY A 263 -3.43 18.29 12.54
CA GLY A 263 -3.36 18.80 13.92
C GLY A 263 -4.03 20.16 14.08
N MET A 264 -4.05 21.00 13.04
CA MET A 264 -4.71 22.30 13.05
C MET A 264 -6.19 22.26 12.71
N ASN A 265 -6.69 21.14 12.17
CA ASN A 265 -8.06 20.96 11.75
C ASN A 265 -8.73 19.80 12.52
N PRO A 266 -9.29 20.06 13.72
CA PRO A 266 -9.99 19.04 14.50
C PRO A 266 -11.16 18.39 13.76
N ASP A 267 -11.83 19.12 12.86
CA ASP A 267 -12.99 18.62 12.12
C ASP A 267 -12.60 17.57 11.06
N ALA A 268 -11.34 17.58 10.63
CA ALA A 268 -10.80 16.55 9.73
C ALA A 268 -10.37 15.27 10.47
N GLN A 269 -10.33 15.27 11.81
CA GLN A 269 -9.91 14.11 12.60
C GLN A 269 -11.02 13.07 12.70
N VAL A 270 -10.74 11.85 12.25
CA VAL A 270 -11.70 10.74 12.25
C VAL A 270 -11.49 9.81 13.43
N GLN A 271 -12.59 9.28 13.96
CA GLN A 271 -12.53 8.22 14.97
C GLN A 271 -12.61 6.85 14.30
N PRO A 272 -11.73 5.91 14.67
CA PRO A 272 -11.81 4.56 14.16
C PRO A 272 -13.02 3.82 14.75
N ARG A 273 -13.54 2.82 14.03
CA ARG A 273 -14.67 2.01 14.50
C ARG A 273 -14.28 1.17 15.73
N GLY A 274 -15.21 1.05 16.68
CA GLY A 274 -15.12 0.12 17.81
C GLY A 274 -14.48 0.67 19.09
N LYS A 275 -14.17 1.96 19.19
CA LYS A 275 -13.81 2.58 20.49
C LYS A 275 -15.07 2.86 21.32
N SER A 276 -15.10 2.37 22.56
CA SER A 276 -16.14 2.69 23.54
C SER A 276 -16.09 4.15 24.00
N HIS A 277 -14.90 4.77 23.98
CA HIS A 277 -14.69 6.18 24.28
C HIS A 277 -13.94 6.87 23.12
N PRO A 278 -14.58 7.80 22.40
CA PRO A 278 -13.91 8.60 21.38
C PRO A 278 -12.85 9.48 22.02
N VAL A 279 -11.66 9.55 21.42
CA VAL A 279 -10.63 10.52 21.84
C VAL A 279 -11.07 11.88 21.31
N PRO A 280 -11.28 12.93 22.13
CA PRO A 280 -11.75 14.21 21.61
C PRO A 280 -10.76 14.76 20.56
N ALA A 281 -11.28 15.13 19.40
CA ALA A 281 -10.49 15.87 18.42
C ALA A 281 -10.02 17.17 19.09
N ARG A 282 -8.72 17.44 19.04
CA ARG A 282 -8.13 18.64 19.65
C ARG A 282 -7.18 19.30 18.69
N LYS A 283 -7.26 20.63 18.66
CA LYS A 283 -6.36 21.47 17.89
C LYS A 283 -4.99 21.45 18.56
N LEU A 284 -3.95 21.26 17.75
CA LEU A 284 -2.57 21.30 18.19
C LEU A 284 -2.10 22.76 18.25
N GLU A 285 -2.31 23.39 19.39
CA GLU A 285 -1.93 24.80 19.62
C GLU A 285 -0.41 25.01 19.51
N GLY A 286 -0.01 26.13 18.90
CA GLY A 286 1.40 26.49 18.75
C GLY A 286 2.24 25.58 17.83
N CYS A 287 1.62 24.61 17.14
CA CYS A 287 2.36 23.62 16.33
C CYS A 287 3.20 24.24 15.21
N LEU A 288 2.68 25.26 14.51
CA LEU A 288 3.43 25.94 13.45
C LEU A 288 4.68 26.61 14.00
N GLN A 289 4.57 27.26 15.17
CA GLN A 289 5.72 27.86 15.82
C GLN A 289 6.73 26.81 16.27
N LYS A 290 6.25 25.70 16.84
CA LYS A 290 7.08 24.62 17.40
C LYS A 290 7.81 23.82 16.32
N TYR A 291 7.15 23.51 15.20
CA TYR A 291 7.62 22.55 14.20
C TYR A 291 8.00 23.15 12.85
N LEU A 292 7.59 24.39 12.53
CA LEU A 292 7.99 25.07 11.28
C LEU A 292 8.81 26.33 11.54
N THR A 293 8.21 27.36 12.13
CA THR A 293 8.85 28.68 12.31
C THR A 293 10.08 28.60 13.22
N GLY A 294 9.95 27.97 14.39
CA GLY A 294 11.04 27.83 15.35
C GLY A 294 12.24 27.06 14.79
N PRO A 295 12.05 25.85 14.21
CA PRO A 295 13.12 25.14 13.52
C PRO A 295 13.75 25.94 12.38
N PHE A 296 12.95 26.68 11.59
CA PHE A 296 13.46 27.49 10.49
C PHE A 296 14.38 28.60 10.98
N LEU A 297 14.00 29.31 12.06
CA LEU A 297 14.82 30.35 12.68
C LEU A 297 16.12 29.82 13.32
N ARG A 298 16.14 28.55 13.74
CA ARG A 298 17.35 27.89 14.29
C ARG A 298 18.27 27.35 13.20
N ALA A 299 17.73 27.04 12.02
CA ALA A 299 18.47 26.52 10.88
C ALA A 299 19.30 27.62 10.20
N ASN A 300 20.30 28.16 10.91
CA ASN A 300 21.15 29.26 10.45
C ASN A 300 22.47 28.76 9.85
N GLY A 301 23.00 29.49 8.87
CA GLY A 301 24.27 29.19 8.22
C GLY A 301 24.18 28.23 7.02
N VAL A 302 25.31 28.05 6.34
CA VAL A 302 25.38 27.32 5.06
C VAL A 302 25.07 25.83 5.23
N ARG A 303 25.45 25.23 6.36
CA ARG A 303 25.26 23.81 6.66
C ARG A 303 23.81 23.41 6.91
N SER A 304 22.92 24.37 7.19
CA SER A 304 21.49 24.13 7.42
C SER A 304 20.62 24.41 6.20
N LYS A 305 21.22 24.57 5.01
CA LYS A 305 20.49 24.79 3.75
C LYS A 305 19.42 23.72 3.52
N GLU A 306 19.80 22.45 3.67
CA GLU A 306 18.91 21.31 3.40
C GLU A 306 17.71 21.26 4.36
N VAL A 307 17.93 21.56 5.63
CA VAL A 307 16.85 21.68 6.63
C VAL A 307 15.87 22.79 6.26
N ARG A 308 16.37 23.96 5.83
CA ARG A 308 15.52 25.07 5.39
C ARG A 308 14.69 24.69 4.16
N ILE A 309 15.26 23.96 3.21
CA ILE A 309 14.51 23.42 2.05
C ILE A 309 13.40 22.48 2.53
N GLY A 310 13.72 21.51 3.40
CA GLY A 310 12.74 20.59 3.97
C GLY A 310 11.60 21.30 4.71
N LEU A 311 11.92 22.28 5.57
CA LEU A 311 10.90 23.07 6.28
C LEU A 311 10.04 23.90 5.34
N THR A 312 10.63 24.44 4.26
CA THR A 312 9.87 25.16 3.22
C THR A 312 8.93 24.21 2.49
N LEU A 313 9.38 22.99 2.17
CA LEU A 313 8.53 21.96 1.57
C LEU A 313 7.39 21.55 2.51
N SER A 314 7.66 21.42 3.81
CA SER A 314 6.61 21.16 4.82
C SER A 314 5.55 22.27 4.88
N TRP A 315 5.95 23.53 4.73
CA TRP A 315 5.00 24.64 4.58
C TRP A 315 4.10 24.47 3.36
N VAL A 316 4.65 24.07 2.21
CA VAL A 316 3.86 23.84 0.99
C VAL A 316 2.81 22.75 1.23
N PHE A 317 3.20 21.61 1.80
CA PHE A 317 2.27 20.51 2.06
C PHE A 317 1.28 20.79 3.20
N PHE A 318 1.60 21.69 4.12
CA PHE A 318 0.66 22.15 5.13
C PHE A 318 -0.49 22.99 4.54
N LEU A 319 -0.24 23.70 3.43
CA LEU A 319 -1.20 24.60 2.79
C LEU A 319 -2.07 23.92 1.70
N GLN A 320 -1.79 22.65 1.36
CA GLN A 320 -2.55 21.85 0.40
C GLN A 320 -3.72 21.13 1.08
#